data_AF-A0A9P6SZT9-F1
#
_entry.id   AF-A0A9P6SZT9-F1
#
_cell.length_a   1.000
_cell.length_b   1.000
_cell.length_c   1.000
_cell.angle_alpha   90.00
_cell.angle_beta   90.00
_cell.angle_gamma   90.00
#
_symmetry.space_group_name_H-M   'P 1'
#
loop_
_entity.id
_entity.type
_entity.pdbx_description
1 polymer ?
#
loop_
_entity_poly.entity_id
_entity_poly.type
_entity_poly.pdbx_seq_one_letter_code
_entity_poly.pdbx_strand_id
1 'polypeptide(L)' 'MNPALRTLKNTIRKEMRQKLAALSTEEITRQTAIVTEKLIEMPEFKESQNVSVYISMHGEICTRDIIRELLNQ' A
#
# COMPACT_ATOMS: atom_id res chain seq x y z
N MET A 1 -5.37 27.54 1.90
CA MET A 1 -4.83 26.33 2.56
C MET A 1 -4.51 26.68 4.01
N ASN A 2 -5.08 25.98 5.00
CA ASN A 2 -4.87 26.29 6.42
C ASN A 2 -3.42 25.90 6.84
N PRO A 3 -2.56 26.86 7.26
CA PRO A 3 -1.16 26.59 7.58
C PRO A 3 -0.98 25.65 8.79
N ALA A 4 -1.85 25.75 9.80
CA ALA A 4 -1.82 24.85 10.96
C ALA A 4 -2.11 23.40 10.55
N LEU A 5 -3.08 23.21 9.64
CA LEU A 5 -3.39 21.89 9.09
C LEU A 5 -2.22 21.30 8.29
N ARG A 6 -1.50 22.13 7.52
CA ARG A 6 -0.30 21.68 6.80
C ARG A 6 0.80 21.23 7.76
N THR A 7 1.06 22.01 8.80
CA THR A 7 2.05 21.65 9.83
C THR A 7 1.68 20.33 10.51
N LEU A 8 0.42 20.16 10.90
CA LEU A 8 -0.04 18.92 11.53
C LEU A 8 0.14 17.70 10.61
N LYS A 9 -0.25 17.81 9.33
CA LYS A 9 -0.02 16.73 8.35
C LYS A 9 1.47 16.41 8.17
N ASN A 10 2.34 17.42 8.18
CA ASN A 10 3.78 17.20 8.05
C ASN A 10 4.37 16.49 9.27
N THR A 11 3.93 16.83 10.48
CA THR A 11 4.33 16.12 11.70
C THR A 11 3.99 14.64 11.62
N ILE A 12 2.74 14.32 11.25
CA ILE A 12 2.28 12.92 11.14
C ILE A 12 3.06 12.18 10.05
N ARG A 13 3.29 12.79 8.89
CA ARG A 13 4.08 12.15 7.81
C ARG A 13 5.51 11.86 8.24
N LYS A 14 6.14 12.74 9.03
CA LYS A 14 7.49 12.52 9.55
C LYS A 14 7.51 11.32 10.49
N GLU A 15 6.56 11.24 11.40
CA GLU A 15 6.42 10.11 12.32
C GLU A 15 6.17 8.79 11.57
N MET A 16 5.28 8.79 10.58
CA MET A 16 5.00 7.60 9.77
C MET A 16 6.23 7.12 9.01
N ARG A 17 7.02 8.03 8.42
CA ARG A 17 8.28 7.65 7.74
C ARG A 17 9.25 6.95 8.69
N GLN A 18 9.37 7.42 9.93
CA GLN A 18 10.23 6.79 10.93
C GLN A 18 9.74 5.39 11.30
N LYS A 19 8.42 5.21 11.48
CA LYS A 19 7.82 3.89 11.78
C LYS A 19 8.01 2.91 10.62
N LEU A 20 7.74 3.35 9.39
CA LEU A 20 7.89 2.52 8.20
C LEU A 20 9.35 2.14 7.94
N ALA A 21 10.29 3.07 8.16
CA ALA A 21 11.72 2.79 8.00
C ALA A 21 12.28 1.79 9.05
N ALA A 22 11.57 1.59 10.16
CA ALA A 22 11.94 0.63 11.19
C ALA A 22 11.38 -0.78 10.94
N LEU A 23 10.53 -0.96 9.92
CA LEU A 23 9.99 -2.28 9.57
C LEU A 23 11.06 -3.15 8.93
N SER A 24 11.10 -4.42 9.34
CA SER A 24 11.95 -5.41 8.69
C SER A 24 11.37 -5.83 7.35
N THR A 25 12.23 -6.39 6.49
CA THR A 25 11.80 -6.89 5.18
C THR A 25 10.79 -8.03 5.33
N GLU A 26 10.99 -8.90 6.33
CA GLU A 26 10.11 -10.03 6.64
C GLU A 26 8.70 -9.56 7.02
N GLU A 27 8.61 -8.50 7.83
CA GLU A 27 7.31 -7.95 8.21
C GLU A 27 6.60 -7.30 7.03
N ILE A 28 7.33 -6.58 6.16
CA ILE A 28 6.77 -6.02 4.93
C ILE A 28 6.25 -7.14 4.03
N THR A 29 7.00 -8.24 3.87
CA THR A 29 6.58 -9.40 3.08
C THR A 29 5.33 -10.06 3.68
N ARG A 30 5.30 -10.26 5.00
CA ARG A 30 4.16 -10.86 5.70
C ARG A 30 2.89 -10.02 5.53
N GLN A 31 3.00 -8.70 5.73
CA GLN A 31 1.88 -7.78 5.59
C GLN A 31 1.43 -7.66 4.13
N THR A 32 2.37 -7.67 3.18
CA THR A 32 2.07 -7.70 1.75
C THR A 32 1.19 -8.89 1.39
N ALA A 33 1.54 -10.09 1.85
CA ALA A 33 0.77 -11.30 1.55
C ALA A 33 -0.67 -11.19 2.06
N ILE A 34 -0.84 -10.78 3.33
CA ILE A 34 -2.15 -10.61 3.96
C ILE A 34 -3.01 -9.57 3.22
N VAL A 35 -2.42 -8.44 2.84
CA VAL A 35 -3.15 -7.38 2.13
C VAL A 35 -3.52 -7.84 0.72
N THR A 36 -2.62 -8.54 0.04
CA THR A 36 -2.85 -9.05 -1.33
C THR A 36 -3.99 -10.07 -1.34
N GLU A 37 -3.97 -11.05 -0.44
CA GLU A 37 -5.04 -12.04 -0.30
C GLU A 37 -6.40 -11.36 -0.08
N LYS A 38 -6.48 -10.45 0.90
CA LYS A 38 -7.70 -9.69 1.18
C LYS A 38 -8.21 -8.92 -0.02
N LEU A 39 -7.32 -8.26 -0.76
CA LEU A 39 -7.71 -7.46 -1.92
C LEU A 39 -8.27 -8.34 -3.03
N ILE A 40 -7.60 -9.45 -3.34
CA ILE A 40 -8.00 -10.34 -4.43
C ILE A 40 -9.34 -11.02 -4.12
N GLU A 41 -9.65 -11.26 -2.83
CA GLU A 41 -10.91 -11.85 -2.42
C GLU A 41 -12.12 -10.91 -2.52
N MET A 42 -11.90 -9.58 -2.52
CA MET A 42 -12.96 -8.56 -2.54
C MET A 42 -13.80 -8.64 -3.82
N PRO A 43 -15.15 -8.60 -3.72
CA PRO A 43 -16.03 -8.49 -4.89
C PRO A 43 -15.70 -7.28 -5.77
N GLU A 44 -15.38 -6.13 -5.15
CA GLU A 44 -15.05 -4.90 -5.86
C GLU A 44 -13.81 -5.06 -6.73
N PHE A 45 -12.82 -5.84 -6.28
CA PHE A 45 -11.62 -6.13 -7.07
C PHE A 45 -11.95 -7.06 -8.24
N LYS A 46 -12.72 -8.13 -7.99
CA LYS A 46 -13.10 -9.14 -9.00
C LYS A 46 -14.02 -8.59 -10.10
N GLU A 47 -14.90 -7.66 -9.76
CA GLU A 47 -15.86 -7.08 -10.70
C GLU A 47 -15.27 -5.89 -11.49
N SER A 48 -14.15 -5.33 -11.02
CA SER A 48 -13.51 -4.18 -11.65
C SER A 48 -12.87 -4.52 -12.99
N GLN A 49 -13.28 -3.81 -14.04
CA GLN A 49 -12.69 -3.95 -15.38
C GLN A 49 -11.46 -3.06 -15.60
N ASN A 50 -11.32 -1.98 -14.83
CA ASN A 50 -10.23 -1.02 -14.95
C ASN A 50 -9.71 -0.67 -13.55
N VAL A 51 -8.49 -1.07 -13.25
CA VAL A 51 -7.87 -0.87 -11.93
C VAL A 51 -6.61 -0.02 -12.07
N SER A 52 -6.54 1.05 -11.28
CA SER A 52 -5.31 1.85 -11.14
C SER A 52 -4.50 1.31 -9.98
N VAL A 53 -3.27 0.88 -10.26
CA VAL A 53 -2.34 0.34 -9.27
C VAL A 53 -0.98 1.03 -9.40
N TYR A 54 -0.39 1.39 -8.26
CA TYR A 54 0.94 1.99 -8.23
C TYR A 54 2.03 0.92 -8.26
N ILE A 55 3.24 1.29 -8.69
CA ILE A 55 4.44 0.46 -8.56
C ILE A 55 5.07 0.75 -7.20
N SER A 56 5.08 -0.26 -6.32
CA SER A 56 5.53 -0.13 -4.94
C SER A 56 7.00 0.29 -4.80
N MET A 57 7.25 1.22 -3.90
CA MET A 57 8.58 1.63 -3.45
C MET A 57 8.99 0.91 -2.15
N HIS A 58 10.25 1.09 -1.74
CA HIS A 58 10.74 0.54 -0.48
C HIS A 58 9.94 1.07 0.72
N GLY A 59 9.52 0.17 1.61
CA GLY A 59 8.70 0.50 2.78
C GLY A 59 7.19 0.55 2.52
N GLU A 60 6.74 0.25 1.29
CA GLU A 60 5.33 0.11 0.93
C GLU A 60 4.94 -1.37 0.79
N ILE A 61 3.63 -1.63 0.70
CA ILE A 61 3.12 -2.95 0.31
C ILE A 61 3.59 -3.24 -1.12
N CYS A 62 4.16 -4.42 -1.34
CA CYS A 62 4.61 -4.81 -2.67
C CYS A 62 3.40 -5.13 -3.56
N THR A 63 3.16 -4.32 -4.59
CA THR A 63 1.99 -4.44 -5.47
C THR A 63 2.19 -5.44 -6.61
N ARG A 64 3.33 -6.15 -6.64
CA ARG A 64 3.70 -7.03 -7.74
C ARG A 64 2.70 -8.15 -7.99
N ASP A 65 2.24 -8.82 -6.92
CA ASP A 65 1.31 -9.94 -7.06
C ASP A 65 -0.10 -9.46 -7.40
N ILE A 66 -0.49 -8.27 -6.94
CA ILE A 66 -1.72 -7.58 -7.36
C ILE A 66 -1.66 -7.30 -8.87
N ILE A 67 -0.54 -6.78 -9.38
CA ILE A 67 -0.37 -6.51 -10.82
C ILE A 67 -0.42 -7.80 -11.63
N ARG A 68 0.19 -8.88 -11.14
CA ARG A 68 0.13 -10.19 -11.80
C ARG A 68 -1.30 -10.70 -11.88
N GLU A 69 -2.05 -10.61 -10.78
CA GLU A 69 -3.45 -11.02 -10.75
C GLU A 69 -4.27 -10.22 -11.77
N LEU A 70 -4.14 -8.90 -11.79
CA LEU A 70 -4.84 -8.03 -12.75
C LEU A 70 -4.54 -8.34 -14.22
N LEU A 71 -3.36 -8.89 -14.54
CA LEU A 71 -2.96 -9.25 -15.90
C LEU A 71 -3.33 -10.69 -16.27
N ASN A 72 -3.72 -11.51 -15.30
CA ASN A 72 -4.10 -12.92 -15.50
C ASN A 72 -5.62 -13.14 -15.51
N GLN A 73 -6.41 -12.13 -15.12
CA GLN A 73 -7.87 -12.10 -15.26
C GLN A 73 -8.31 -11.97 -16.72
#